data_AF-A0AAD6XZY7-F1
#
_entry.id   AF-A0AAD6XZY7-F1
#
_cell.length_a   1.000
_cell.length_b   1.000
_cell.length_c   1.000
_cell.angle_alpha   90.00
_cell.angle_beta   90.00
_cell.angle_gamma   90.00
#
_symmetry.space_group_name_H-M   'P 1'
#
loop_
_entity.id
_entity.type
_entity.pdbx_description
1 polymer ?
#
loop_
_entity_poly.entity_id
_entity_poly.type
_entity_poly.pdbx_seq_one_letter_code
_entity_poly.pdbx_strand_id
1 'polypeptide(L)'
;MLESLLEPLPLPSLYVNRLLRSNDAPLDSEAFIIRSIVSDGEDRMRALDAHILHPQATLAQLSQRRDETVEHLRVHRTILSPVRRVPMELVCTIFEMASAQNRVKFGTPPWQLGFICRSWRQCALSYPLLWSSVTVYPCSSESKIQQLLAQLQTQLSRATNASLDIHLSRVTRNAPDSRLLGLILPHSNRWRNVSFHVSGRCWLDWLLPTSGKLDRLETLEVENFGATTFPDVFTTAPNLRRVVLTPSRNTNHATPNYL
;
A
#
# COMPACT_ATOMS: atom_id res chain seq x y z
N MET A 1 26.94 47.26 -26.64
CA MET A 1 25.85 46.76 -27.52
C MET A 1 24.60 46.39 -26.73
N LEU A 2 24.69 45.59 -25.66
CA LEU A 2 23.56 45.38 -24.73
C LEU A 2 23.35 46.56 -23.77
N GLU A 3 24.42 47.17 -23.25
CA GLU A 3 24.34 48.32 -22.33
C GLU A 3 23.61 49.53 -22.95
N SER A 4 23.85 49.82 -24.24
CA SER A 4 23.13 50.87 -24.97
C SER A 4 21.65 50.57 -25.21
N LEU A 5 21.26 49.29 -25.25
CA LEU A 5 19.86 48.86 -25.36
C LEU A 5 19.13 48.92 -24.01
N LEU A 6 19.84 49.13 -22.90
CA LEU A 6 19.29 49.24 -21.54
C LEU A 6 19.18 50.70 -21.07
N GLU A 7 19.71 51.66 -21.82
CA GLU A 7 19.61 53.10 -21.48
C GLU A 7 18.15 53.59 -21.57
N PRO A 8 17.64 54.34 -20.57
CA PRO A 8 16.26 54.83 -20.60
C PRO A 8 16.01 55.72 -21.82
N LEU A 9 14.82 55.57 -22.43
CA LEU A 9 14.42 56.43 -23.56
C LEU A 9 14.32 57.90 -23.11
N PRO A 10 14.69 58.87 -23.96
CA PRO A 10 14.58 60.29 -23.64
C PRO A 10 13.12 60.69 -23.40
N LEU A 11 12.91 61.68 -22.53
CA LEU A 11 11.57 62.16 -22.19
C LEU A 11 10.84 62.72 -23.43
N PRO A 12 9.51 62.56 -23.53
CA PRO A 12 8.73 63.12 -24.63
C PRO A 12 8.90 64.64 -24.70
N SER A 13 9.21 65.14 -25.90
CA SER A 13 9.34 66.57 -26.16
C SER A 13 7.99 67.31 -26.05
N LEU A 14 8.04 68.64 -25.92
CA LEU A 14 6.84 69.48 -25.79
C LEU A 14 5.86 69.34 -26.98
N TYR A 15 6.37 69.10 -28.19
CA TYR A 15 5.52 68.89 -29.37
C TYR A 15 4.73 67.58 -29.30
N VAL A 16 5.28 66.53 -28.69
CA VAL A 16 4.56 65.25 -28.48
C VAL A 16 3.38 65.47 -27.55
N ASN A 17 3.55 66.24 -26.46
CA ASN A 17 2.46 66.56 -25.54
C ASN A 17 1.35 67.40 -26.17
N ARG A 18 1.69 68.31 -27.09
CA ARG A 18 0.69 69.07 -27.86
C ARG A 18 -0.13 68.13 -28.75
N LEU A 19 0.54 67.32 -29.56
CA LEU A 19 -0.08 66.38 -30.51
C LEU A 19 -0.87 65.26 -29.83
N LEU A 20 -0.55 64.90 -28.58
CA LEU A 20 -1.33 63.94 -27.80
C LEU A 20 -2.60 64.55 -27.17
N ARG A 21 -2.68 65.88 -27.09
CA ARG A 21 -3.80 66.63 -26.48
C ARG A 21 -4.71 67.31 -27.50
N SER A 22 -4.33 67.32 -28.78
CA SER A 22 -5.15 67.84 -29.89
C SER A 22 -5.16 66.84 -31.06
N ASN A 23 -6.14 66.94 -31.95
CA ASN A 23 -6.19 66.16 -33.19
C ASN A 23 -5.49 66.90 -34.35
N ASP A 24 -4.57 67.83 -34.05
CA ASP A 24 -3.87 68.58 -35.08
C ASP A 24 -2.90 67.65 -35.83
N ALA A 25 -2.80 67.83 -37.15
CA ALA A 25 -1.77 67.15 -37.92
C ALA A 25 -0.37 67.63 -37.49
N PRO A 26 0.63 66.72 -37.42
CA PRO A 26 2.02 67.13 -37.18
C PRO A 26 2.53 67.96 -38.36
N LEU A 27 3.40 68.93 -38.06
CA LEU A 27 4.18 69.62 -39.08
C LEU A 27 5.12 68.62 -39.78
N ASP A 28 5.53 68.89 -41.02
CA ASP A 28 6.40 67.98 -41.78
C ASP A 28 7.71 67.64 -41.05
N SER A 29 8.27 68.62 -40.33
CA SER A 29 9.46 68.44 -39.48
C SER A 29 9.18 67.57 -38.25
N GLU A 30 8.04 67.76 -37.58
CA GLU A 30 7.59 66.91 -36.47
C GLU A 30 7.34 65.48 -36.95
N ALA A 31 6.68 65.32 -38.10
CA ALA A 31 6.38 64.02 -38.70
C ALA A 31 7.66 63.29 -39.13
N PHE A 32 8.67 64.00 -39.66
CA PHE A 32 9.97 63.42 -39.97
C PHE A 32 10.69 62.90 -38.72
N ILE A 33 10.74 63.70 -37.65
CA ILE A 33 11.36 63.30 -36.38
C ILE A 33 10.61 62.12 -35.76
N ILE A 34 9.27 62.15 -35.74
CA ILE A 34 8.45 61.05 -35.21
C ILE A 34 8.71 59.76 -35.99
N ARG A 35 8.74 59.80 -37.32
CA ARG A 35 9.06 58.61 -38.14
C ARG A 35 10.45 58.05 -37.85
N SER A 36 11.45 58.90 -37.66
CA SER A 36 12.80 58.46 -37.28
C SER A 36 12.80 57.77 -35.91
N ILE A 37 12.15 58.38 -34.90
CA ILE A 37 12.04 57.81 -33.55
C ILE A 37 11.31 56.46 -33.57
N VAL A 38 10.24 56.34 -34.36
CA VAL A 38 9.51 55.08 -34.53
C VAL A 38 10.41 54.02 -35.15
N SER A 39 11.12 54.33 -36.24
CA SER A 39 12.06 53.40 -36.87
C SER A 39 13.15 52.93 -35.91
N ASP A 40 13.80 53.86 -35.22
CA ASP A 40 14.86 53.54 -34.24
C ASP A 40 14.30 52.71 -33.07
N GLY A 41 13.08 53.01 -32.62
CA GLY A 41 12.37 52.26 -31.60
C GLY A 41 12.04 50.83 -32.04
N GLU A 42 11.60 50.64 -33.28
CA GLU A 42 11.34 49.32 -33.87
C GLU A 42 12.63 48.50 -34.02
N ASP A 43 13.74 49.11 -34.46
CA ASP A 43 15.06 48.48 -34.51
C ASP A 43 15.53 48.04 -33.12
N ARG A 44 15.37 48.92 -32.12
CA ARG A 44 15.72 48.64 -30.72
C ARG A 44 14.86 47.52 -30.12
N MET A 45 13.57 47.51 -30.39
CA MET A 45 12.65 46.45 -29.95
C MET A 45 13.05 45.11 -30.56
N ARG A 46 13.31 45.04 -31.86
CA ARG A 46 13.79 43.82 -32.53
C ARG A 46 15.10 43.29 -31.92
N ALA A 47 16.03 44.19 -31.58
CA ALA A 47 17.28 43.80 -30.94
C ALA A 47 17.06 43.23 -29.52
N LEU A 48 16.19 43.85 -28.71
CA LEU A 48 15.82 43.35 -27.38
C LEU A 48 15.12 42.00 -27.46
N ASP A 49 14.17 41.83 -28.37
CA ASP A 49 13.47 40.56 -28.58
C ASP A 49 14.44 39.43 -28.96
N ALA A 50 15.43 39.70 -29.81
CA ALA A 50 16.48 38.73 -30.13
C ALA A 50 17.33 38.37 -28.91
N HIS A 51 17.67 39.34 -28.07
CA HIS A 51 18.41 39.14 -26.82
C HIS A 51 17.59 38.43 -25.73
N ILE A 52 16.26 38.45 -25.79
CA ILE A 52 15.37 37.68 -24.91
C ILE A 52 15.20 36.24 -25.42
N LEU A 53 14.96 36.10 -26.72
CA LEU A 53 14.59 34.82 -27.34
C LEU A 53 15.75 33.82 -27.30
N HIS A 54 17.00 34.29 -27.47
CA HIS A 54 18.16 33.40 -27.46
C HIS A 54 18.43 32.75 -26.08
N PRO A 55 18.49 33.49 -24.95
CA PRO A 55 18.56 32.89 -23.62
C PRO A 55 17.34 32.03 -23.27
N GLN A 56 16.12 32.41 -23.67
CA GLN A 56 14.93 31.59 -23.45
C GLN A 56 15.03 30.24 -24.16
N ALA A 57 15.46 30.24 -25.42
CA ALA A 57 15.70 29.00 -26.17
C ALA A 57 16.80 28.15 -25.50
N THR A 58 17.89 28.79 -25.05
CA THR A 58 18.98 28.11 -24.35
C THR A 58 18.51 27.50 -23.02
N LEU A 59 17.71 28.21 -22.24
CA LEU A 59 17.15 27.73 -20.97
C LEU A 59 16.19 26.55 -21.19
N ALA A 60 15.32 26.63 -22.21
CA ALA A 60 14.42 25.54 -22.58
C ALA A 60 15.22 24.27 -22.93
N GLN A 61 16.26 24.42 -23.75
CA GLN A 61 17.15 23.34 -24.13
C GLN A 61 17.90 22.74 -22.93
N LEU A 62 18.45 23.56 -22.03
CA LEU A 62 19.14 23.08 -20.83
C LEU A 62 18.18 22.38 -19.86
N SER A 63 16.96 22.88 -19.73
CA SER A 63 15.93 22.25 -18.91
C SER A 63 15.54 20.88 -19.45
N GLN A 64 15.37 20.77 -20.78
CA GLN A 64 15.14 19.48 -21.44
C GLN A 64 16.29 18.50 -21.19
N ARG A 65 17.55 18.91 -21.43
CA ARG A 65 18.73 18.04 -21.18
C ARG A 65 18.85 17.63 -19.71
N ARG A 66 18.51 18.54 -18.77
CA ARG A 66 18.46 18.22 -17.35
C ARG A 66 17.44 17.12 -17.09
N ASP A 67 16.23 17.24 -17.63
CA ASP A 67 15.16 16.27 -17.39
C ASP A 67 15.51 14.89 -17.99
N GLU A 68 16.09 14.87 -19.18
CA GLU A 68 16.67 13.65 -19.79
C GLU A 68 17.75 13.02 -18.91
N THR A 69 18.66 13.84 -18.36
CA THR A 69 19.73 13.39 -17.47
C THR A 69 19.18 12.85 -16.15
N VAL A 70 18.16 13.50 -15.57
CA VAL A 70 17.49 13.06 -14.35
C VAL A 70 16.87 11.69 -14.55
N GLU A 71 16.17 11.48 -15.67
CA GLU A 71 15.56 10.18 -15.97
C GLU A 71 16.63 9.10 -16.21
N HIS A 72 17.70 9.42 -16.95
CA HIS A 72 18.84 8.53 -17.15
C HIS A 72 19.45 8.10 -15.81
N LEU A 73 19.70 9.04 -14.89
CA LEU A 73 20.21 8.75 -13.55
C LEU A 73 19.22 7.93 -12.71
N ARG A 74 17.92 8.19 -12.82
CA ARG A 74 16.87 7.46 -12.08
C ARG A 74 16.89 5.97 -12.43
N VAL A 75 17.00 5.63 -13.72
CA VAL A 75 17.08 4.25 -14.19
C VAL A 75 18.33 3.57 -13.62
N HIS A 76 19.49 4.20 -13.73
CA HIS A 76 20.75 3.64 -13.23
C HIS A 76 20.75 3.48 -11.70
N ARG A 77 20.23 4.45 -10.95
CA ARG A 77 20.07 4.34 -9.49
C ARG A 77 19.12 3.21 -9.09
N THR A 78 18.07 2.97 -9.88
CA THR A 78 17.15 1.85 -9.65
C THR A 78 17.85 0.50 -9.84
N ILE A 79 18.80 0.40 -10.78
CA ILE A 79 19.64 -0.79 -10.99
C ILE A 79 20.62 -0.97 -9.82
N LEU A 80 21.17 0.11 -9.28
CA LEU A 80 22.07 0.09 -8.12
C LEU A 80 21.33 0.02 -6.77
N SER A 81 19.99 -0.08 -6.79
CA SER A 81 19.19 -0.10 -5.56
C SER A 81 19.64 -1.24 -4.63
N PRO A 82 19.87 -0.96 -3.33
CA PRO A 82 20.29 -1.97 -2.36
C PRO A 82 19.39 -3.20 -2.33
N VAL A 83 18.09 -3.02 -2.59
CA VAL A 83 17.09 -4.12 -2.62
C VAL A 83 17.44 -5.22 -3.61
N ARG A 84 18.20 -4.92 -4.67
CA ARG A 84 18.66 -5.90 -5.67
C ARG A 84 19.87 -6.71 -5.20
N ARG A 85 20.54 -6.29 -4.13
CA ARG A 85 21.71 -6.97 -3.54
C ARG A 85 21.37 -7.74 -2.28
N VAL A 86 20.16 -7.57 -1.73
CA VAL A 86 19.71 -8.31 -0.56
C VAL A 86 19.48 -9.77 -0.96
N PRO A 87 20.17 -10.74 -0.32
CA PRO A 87 19.89 -12.16 -0.51
C PRO A 87 18.43 -12.49 -0.23
N MET A 88 17.87 -13.45 -0.97
CA MET A 88 16.44 -13.78 -0.87
C MET A 88 16.05 -14.24 0.54
N GLU A 89 16.98 -14.90 1.23
CA GLU A 89 16.83 -15.41 2.59
C GLU A 89 16.53 -14.25 3.55
N LEU A 90 17.29 -13.16 3.45
CA LEU A 90 17.10 -11.98 4.29
C LEU A 90 15.76 -11.28 3.99
N VAL A 91 15.35 -11.23 2.71
CA VAL A 91 14.04 -10.69 2.33
C VAL A 91 12.92 -11.52 2.98
N CYS A 92 13.03 -12.84 2.93
CA CYS A 92 12.03 -13.73 3.50
C CYS A 92 12.02 -13.65 5.05
N THR A 93 13.17 -13.49 5.71
CA THR A 93 13.25 -13.21 7.16
C THR A 93 12.60 -11.87 7.54
N ILE A 94 12.83 -10.81 6.75
CA ILE A 94 12.17 -9.51 6.96
C ILE A 94 10.65 -9.65 6.87
N PHE A 95 10.16 -10.42 5.89
CA PHE A 95 8.73 -10.66 5.72
C PHE A 95 8.13 -11.40 6.91
N GLU A 96 8.82 -12.42 7.42
CA GLU A 96 8.40 -13.17 8.59
C GLU A 96 8.30 -12.26 9.83
N MET A 97 9.32 -11.43 10.08
CA MET A 97 9.31 -10.45 11.17
C MET A 97 8.18 -9.41 11.02
N ALA A 98 7.95 -8.92 9.81
CA ALA A 98 6.90 -7.93 9.53
C ALA A 98 5.50 -8.50 9.76
N SER A 99 5.28 -9.76 9.37
CA SER A 99 4.03 -10.49 9.62
C SER A 99 3.81 -10.75 11.11
N ALA A 100 4.85 -11.16 11.86
CA ALA A 100 4.76 -11.47 13.28
C ALA A 100 4.42 -10.25 14.17
N GLN A 101 4.85 -9.04 13.79
CA GLN A 101 4.65 -7.82 14.57
C GLN A 101 3.25 -7.18 14.42
N ASN A 102 2.26 -7.86 13.80
CA ASN A 102 0.89 -7.36 13.64
C ASN A 102 0.79 -5.96 12.97
N ARG A 103 1.84 -5.51 12.27
CA ARG A 103 1.84 -4.20 11.57
C ARG A 103 1.04 -4.23 10.27
N VAL A 104 0.62 -5.42 9.84
CA VAL A 104 -0.32 -5.60 8.74
C VAL A 104 -1.59 -6.20 9.34
N LYS A 105 -2.54 -5.37 9.78
CA LYS A 105 -3.87 -5.84 10.18
C LYS A 105 -4.80 -5.87 8.97
N PHE A 106 -5.61 -6.94 8.91
CA PHE A 106 -6.59 -7.38 7.91
C PHE A 106 -6.05 -8.30 6.78
N GLY A 107 -6.34 -9.62 6.86
CA GLY A 107 -6.33 -10.55 5.71
C GLY A 107 -4.97 -11.07 5.22
N THR A 108 -3.99 -11.30 6.08
CA THR A 108 -2.55 -11.43 5.74
C THR A 108 -2.07 -12.84 5.42
N PRO A 109 -1.97 -13.17 4.14
CA PRO A 109 -0.66 -13.44 3.51
C PRO A 109 0.08 -12.20 2.98
N PRO A 110 1.33 -12.32 2.45
CA PRO A 110 2.12 -11.18 1.97
C PRO A 110 1.62 -10.64 0.62
N TRP A 111 0.31 -10.47 0.47
CA TRP A 111 -0.34 -9.96 -0.75
C TRP A 111 0.29 -8.64 -1.18
N GLN A 112 0.50 -7.75 -0.21
CA GLN A 112 1.12 -6.44 -0.42
C GLN A 112 2.59 -6.53 -0.83
N LEU A 113 3.35 -7.45 -0.24
CA LEU A 113 4.77 -7.64 -0.58
C LEU A 113 4.95 -8.14 -2.01
N GLY A 114 3.97 -8.89 -2.52
CA GLY A 114 3.92 -9.30 -3.92
C GLY A 114 3.76 -8.15 -4.93
N PHE A 115 3.31 -6.96 -4.51
CA PHE A 115 3.13 -5.81 -5.40
C PHE A 115 4.35 -4.89 -5.48
N ILE A 116 5.37 -5.07 -4.62
CA ILE A 116 6.51 -4.15 -4.56
C ILE A 116 7.46 -4.34 -5.74
N CYS A 117 7.96 -5.56 -5.94
CA CYS A 117 8.75 -5.90 -7.12
C CYS A 117 8.70 -7.40 -7.43
N ARG A 118 9.17 -7.78 -8.62
CA ARG A 118 9.21 -9.19 -9.06
C ARG A 118 10.00 -10.10 -8.10
N SER A 119 11.14 -9.63 -7.59
CA SER A 119 11.98 -10.40 -6.66
C SER A 119 11.25 -10.68 -5.34
N TRP A 120 10.59 -9.66 -4.77
CA TRP A 120 9.82 -9.79 -3.54
C TRP A 120 8.61 -10.70 -3.72
N ARG A 121 7.93 -10.60 -4.86
CA ARG A 121 6.86 -11.53 -5.23
C ARG A 121 7.37 -12.97 -5.31
N GLN A 122 8.54 -13.18 -5.88
CA GLN A 122 9.15 -14.51 -5.96
C GLN A 122 9.49 -15.07 -4.57
N CYS A 123 10.15 -14.30 -3.69
CA CYS A 123 10.40 -14.74 -2.30
C CYS A 123 9.10 -15.03 -1.55
N ALA A 124 8.10 -14.15 -1.68
CA ALA A 124 6.81 -14.35 -1.04
C ALA A 124 6.14 -15.66 -1.50
N LEU A 125 6.22 -15.99 -2.79
CA LEU A 125 5.64 -17.22 -3.34
C LEU A 125 6.46 -18.48 -3.00
N SER A 126 7.78 -18.37 -2.85
CA SER A 126 8.66 -19.50 -2.58
C SER A 126 8.78 -19.86 -1.10
N TYR A 127 8.20 -19.06 -0.19
CA TYR A 127 8.34 -19.26 1.26
C TYR A 127 6.98 -19.60 1.91
N PRO A 128 6.64 -20.90 2.08
CA PRO A 128 5.33 -21.35 2.56
C PRO A 128 4.93 -20.85 3.94
N LEU A 129 5.91 -20.58 4.82
CA LEU A 129 5.67 -20.09 6.18
C LEU A 129 4.99 -18.71 6.20
N LEU A 130 5.14 -17.89 5.16
CA LEU A 130 4.43 -16.61 5.06
C LEU A 130 2.93 -16.77 4.83
N TRP A 131 2.49 -17.95 4.39
CA TRP A 131 1.10 -18.26 4.11
C TRP A 131 0.46 -19.09 5.22
N SER A 132 1.22 -19.46 6.27
CA SER A 132 0.76 -20.41 7.27
C SER A 132 -0.10 -19.81 8.38
N SER A 133 -0.14 -18.48 8.53
CA SER A 133 -1.00 -17.79 9.49
C SER A 133 -2.34 -17.40 8.87
N VAL A 134 -3.40 -18.13 9.19
CA VAL A 134 -4.75 -17.93 8.68
C VAL A 134 -5.60 -17.20 9.71
N THR A 135 -6.06 -16.00 9.37
CA THR A 135 -6.93 -15.21 10.24
C THR A 135 -8.26 -14.95 9.54
N VAL A 136 -9.35 -15.42 10.14
CA VAL A 136 -10.70 -15.29 9.62
C VAL A 136 -11.47 -14.32 10.49
N TYR A 137 -11.94 -13.22 9.88
CA TYR A 137 -12.82 -12.26 10.53
C TYR A 137 -14.27 -12.44 10.08
N PRO A 138 -15.25 -12.11 10.93
CA PRO A 138 -16.66 -12.18 10.57
C PRO A 138 -16.96 -11.26 9.39
N CYS A 139 -17.74 -11.76 8.45
CA CYS A 139 -18.24 -10.96 7.35
C CYS A 139 -19.72 -11.20 7.12
N SER A 140 -20.47 -10.12 6.89
CA SER A 140 -21.92 -10.15 6.70
C SER A 140 -22.35 -10.06 5.22
N SER A 141 -21.43 -9.76 4.31
CA SER A 141 -21.70 -9.58 2.89
C SER A 141 -21.24 -10.79 2.09
N GLU A 142 -22.12 -11.35 1.26
CA GLU A 142 -21.81 -12.53 0.43
C GLU A 142 -20.61 -12.28 -0.49
N SER A 143 -20.48 -11.10 -1.09
CA SER A 143 -19.32 -10.78 -1.94
C SER A 143 -17.99 -10.84 -1.18
N LYS A 144 -17.98 -10.37 0.07
CA LYS A 144 -16.80 -10.44 0.93
C LYS A 144 -16.51 -11.87 1.40
N ILE A 145 -17.54 -12.69 1.61
CA ILE A 145 -17.37 -14.12 1.91
C ILE A 145 -16.73 -14.84 0.72
N GLN A 146 -17.20 -14.60 -0.51
CA GLN A 146 -16.59 -15.18 -1.71
C GLN A 146 -15.12 -14.78 -1.87
N GLN A 147 -14.80 -13.51 -1.65
CA GLN A 147 -13.40 -13.04 -1.67
C GLN A 147 -12.55 -13.73 -0.59
N LEU A 148 -13.08 -13.85 0.62
CA LEU A 148 -12.41 -14.55 1.72
C LEU A 148 -12.15 -16.02 1.38
N LEU A 149 -13.12 -16.74 0.82
CA LEU A 149 -12.97 -18.14 0.41
C LEU A 149 -11.87 -18.29 -0.66
N ALA A 150 -11.86 -17.43 -1.67
CA ALA A 150 -10.83 -17.45 -2.72
C ALA A 150 -9.43 -17.13 -2.18
N GLN A 151 -9.33 -16.15 -1.27
CA GLN A 151 -8.07 -15.81 -0.58
C GLN A 151 -7.57 -16.98 0.27
N LEU A 152 -8.47 -17.61 1.04
CA LEU A 152 -8.17 -18.73 1.90
C LEU A 152 -7.69 -19.96 1.11
N GLN A 153 -8.36 -20.32 0.00
CA GLN A 153 -7.92 -21.38 -0.90
C GLN A 153 -6.50 -21.13 -1.44
N THR A 154 -6.25 -19.89 -1.90
CA THR A 154 -4.94 -19.50 -2.39
C THR A 154 -3.88 -19.55 -1.29
N GLN A 155 -4.25 -19.17 -0.07
CA GLN A 155 -3.35 -19.20 1.08
C GLN A 155 -2.99 -20.64 1.48
N LEU A 156 -3.98 -21.52 1.61
CA LEU A 156 -3.79 -22.91 2.01
C LEU A 156 -2.95 -23.69 0.99
N SER A 157 -3.16 -23.45 -0.31
CA SER A 157 -2.36 -24.05 -1.39
C SER A 157 -0.90 -23.60 -1.34
N ARG A 158 -0.63 -22.32 -1.05
CA ARG A 158 0.74 -21.77 -0.95
C ARG A 158 1.44 -22.15 0.35
N ALA A 159 0.70 -22.38 1.44
CA ALA A 159 1.26 -22.89 2.68
C ALA A 159 1.76 -24.34 2.56
N THR A 160 1.46 -25.05 1.47
CA THR A 160 1.93 -26.42 1.16
C THR A 160 1.78 -27.40 2.32
N ASN A 161 2.86 -27.82 2.99
CA ASN A 161 2.86 -28.70 4.16
C ASN A 161 3.32 -28.00 5.46
N ALA A 162 3.44 -26.67 5.42
CA ALA A 162 3.77 -25.87 6.60
C ALA A 162 2.68 -26.02 7.67
N SER A 163 3.10 -25.97 8.93
CA SER A 163 2.20 -25.96 10.07
C SER A 163 1.41 -24.66 10.11
N LEU A 164 0.10 -24.76 10.29
CA LEU A 164 -0.85 -23.67 10.19
C LEU A 164 -1.19 -23.08 11.56
N ASP A 165 -1.17 -21.75 11.64
CA ASP A 165 -1.66 -21.01 12.79
C ASP A 165 -3.03 -20.42 12.41
N ILE A 166 -4.10 -20.87 13.06
CA ILE A 166 -5.48 -20.53 12.72
C ILE A 166 -6.06 -19.61 13.80
N HIS A 167 -6.60 -18.46 13.39
CA HIS A 167 -7.37 -17.57 14.25
C HIS A 167 -8.76 -17.35 13.66
N LEU A 168 -9.80 -17.84 14.33
CA LEU A 168 -11.19 -17.60 13.94
C LEU A 168 -11.83 -16.60 14.91
N SER A 169 -12.18 -15.41 14.40
CA SER A 169 -12.76 -14.35 15.22
C SER A 169 -14.30 -14.40 15.21
N ARG A 170 -14.91 -14.11 16.37
CA ARG A 170 -16.37 -14.07 16.66
C ARG A 170 -17.17 -15.26 16.12
N VAL A 171 -16.78 -16.47 16.46
CA VAL A 171 -17.58 -17.68 16.25
C VAL A 171 -18.88 -17.57 17.07
N THR A 172 -20.03 -17.47 16.41
CA THR A 172 -21.35 -17.29 17.07
C THR A 172 -22.04 -18.63 17.37
N ARG A 173 -23.30 -18.59 17.86
CA ARG A 173 -24.17 -19.79 17.99
C ARG A 173 -24.30 -20.57 16.67
N ASN A 174 -24.39 -19.86 15.55
CA ASN A 174 -24.29 -20.47 14.25
C ASN A 174 -22.82 -20.81 14.03
N ALA A 175 -22.54 -22.08 13.69
CA ALA A 175 -21.21 -22.51 13.29
C ALA A 175 -20.62 -21.56 12.24
N PRO A 176 -19.29 -21.47 12.11
CA PRO A 176 -18.68 -20.73 11.01
C PRO A 176 -19.28 -21.17 9.67
N ASP A 177 -19.27 -20.29 8.67
CA ASP A 177 -19.80 -20.59 7.32
C ASP A 177 -19.29 -21.98 6.87
N SER A 178 -20.22 -22.86 6.48
CA SER A 178 -19.90 -24.26 6.18
C SER A 178 -18.90 -24.39 5.03
N ARG A 179 -18.86 -23.43 4.11
CA ARG A 179 -17.88 -23.36 3.01
C ARG A 179 -16.49 -23.06 3.55
N LEU A 180 -16.40 -22.20 4.56
CA LEU A 180 -15.14 -21.89 5.24
C LEU A 180 -14.64 -23.10 6.04
N LEU A 181 -15.53 -23.77 6.77
CA LEU A 181 -15.19 -25.02 7.46
C LEU A 181 -14.72 -26.10 6.49
N GLY A 182 -15.39 -26.22 5.34
CA GLY A 182 -15.01 -27.13 4.26
C GLY A 182 -13.61 -26.88 3.69
N LEU A 183 -13.04 -25.68 3.87
CA LEU A 183 -11.67 -25.36 3.49
C LEU A 183 -10.65 -25.60 4.60
N ILE A 184 -10.99 -25.30 5.86
CA ILE A 184 -10.00 -25.33 6.95
C ILE A 184 -9.89 -26.73 7.59
N LEU A 185 -11.03 -27.40 7.83
CA LEU A 185 -11.05 -28.70 8.53
C LEU A 185 -10.25 -29.81 7.83
N PRO A 186 -10.22 -29.92 6.49
CA PRO A 186 -9.39 -30.92 5.80
C PRO A 186 -7.89 -30.79 6.08
N HIS A 187 -7.42 -29.62 6.51
CA HIS A 187 -6.02 -29.36 6.84
C HIS A 187 -5.71 -29.42 8.33
N SER A 188 -6.61 -30.00 9.15
CA SER A 188 -6.46 -30.11 10.61
C SER A 188 -5.17 -30.80 11.07
N ASN A 189 -4.66 -31.76 10.29
CA ASN A 189 -3.36 -32.42 10.52
C ASN A 189 -2.15 -31.47 10.50
N ARG A 190 -2.32 -30.26 9.98
CA ARG A 190 -1.29 -29.24 9.91
C ARG A 190 -1.47 -28.16 10.98
N TRP A 191 -2.56 -28.14 11.72
CA TRP A 191 -2.81 -27.08 12.71
C TRP A 191 -1.80 -27.15 13.85
N ARG A 192 -1.21 -26.01 14.21
CA ARG A 192 -0.20 -25.86 15.26
C ARG A 192 -0.67 -24.95 16.37
N ASN A 193 -1.05 -23.72 16.04
CA ASN A 193 -1.62 -22.78 17.00
C ASN A 193 -3.03 -22.45 16.57
N VAL A 194 -4.02 -22.76 17.39
CA VAL A 194 -5.42 -22.54 17.04
C VAL A 194 -6.06 -21.67 18.09
N SER A 195 -6.69 -20.58 17.64
CA SER A 195 -7.39 -19.65 18.50
C SER A 195 -8.79 -19.36 17.99
N PHE A 196 -9.74 -19.32 18.92
CA PHE A 196 -11.15 -19.07 18.66
C PHE A 196 -11.61 -17.93 19.56
N HIS A 197 -12.16 -16.87 18.98
CA HIS A 197 -12.93 -15.91 19.75
C HIS A 197 -14.40 -16.26 19.63
N VAL A 198 -15.00 -16.76 20.71
CA VAL A 198 -16.40 -17.18 20.72
C VAL A 198 -17.31 -16.02 21.09
N SER A 199 -18.53 -15.98 20.59
CA SER A 199 -19.54 -14.97 20.94
C SER A 199 -20.80 -15.66 21.47
N GLY A 200 -21.03 -15.57 22.78
CA GLY A 200 -22.20 -16.16 23.44
C GLY A 200 -22.06 -17.65 23.74
N ARG A 201 -23.17 -18.40 23.77
CA ARG A 201 -23.14 -19.88 23.81
C ARG A 201 -22.74 -20.39 22.42
N CYS A 202 -21.77 -21.28 22.32
CA CYS A 202 -21.36 -21.90 21.06
C CYS A 202 -21.09 -23.38 21.32
N TRP A 203 -21.43 -24.23 20.36
CA TRP A 203 -21.06 -25.64 20.39
C TRP A 203 -19.95 -25.84 19.37
N LEU A 204 -18.84 -26.41 19.83
CA LEU A 204 -17.66 -26.63 19.00
C LEU A 204 -17.72 -27.97 18.24
N ASP A 205 -18.89 -28.61 18.18
CA ASP A 205 -19.11 -29.92 17.52
C ASP A 205 -18.77 -29.92 16.03
N TRP A 206 -18.74 -28.75 15.39
CA TRP A 206 -18.24 -28.61 14.02
C TRP A 206 -16.75 -28.98 13.89
N LEU A 207 -16.02 -29.12 15.01
CA LEU A 207 -14.66 -29.65 15.06
C LEU A 207 -14.60 -31.19 15.12
N LEU A 208 -15.70 -31.91 15.36
CA LEU A 208 -15.68 -33.38 15.40
C LEU A 208 -14.96 -34.04 14.20
N PRO A 209 -15.02 -33.53 12.95
CA PRO A 209 -14.28 -34.07 11.81
C PRO A 209 -12.73 -34.00 11.92
N THR A 210 -12.19 -33.24 12.87
CA THR A 210 -10.74 -33.12 13.13
C THR A 210 -10.22 -34.16 14.13
N SER A 211 -11.10 -35.00 14.69
CA SER A 211 -10.71 -36.05 15.64
C SER A 211 -9.65 -36.97 15.05
N GLY A 212 -8.59 -37.24 15.82
CA GLY A 212 -7.45 -38.05 15.37
C GLY A 212 -6.58 -37.41 14.28
N LYS A 213 -6.75 -36.10 14.00
CA LYS A 213 -5.95 -35.36 13.01
C LYS A 213 -5.28 -34.14 13.64
N LEU A 214 -5.03 -34.12 14.94
CA LEU A 214 -4.47 -32.97 15.65
C LEU A 214 -3.02 -33.21 16.12
N ASP A 215 -2.26 -34.00 15.36
CA ASP A 215 -0.90 -34.42 15.73
C ASP A 215 0.07 -33.26 15.87
N ARG A 216 -0.12 -32.17 15.10
CA ARG A 216 0.77 -30.99 15.15
C ARG A 216 0.28 -29.90 16.08
N LEU A 217 -0.87 -30.06 16.73
CA LEU A 217 -1.48 -29.03 17.54
C LEU A 217 -0.68 -28.84 18.83
N GLU A 218 -0.17 -27.64 19.04
CA GLU A 218 0.67 -27.29 20.18
C GLU A 218 -0.06 -26.34 21.15
N THR A 219 -0.85 -25.40 20.60
CA THR A 219 -1.58 -24.44 21.40
C THR A 219 -3.04 -24.32 20.95
N LEU A 220 -3.92 -24.27 21.95
CA LEU A 220 -5.35 -24.02 21.80
C LEU A 220 -5.75 -22.83 22.69
N GLU A 221 -6.34 -21.82 22.10
CA GLU A 221 -6.85 -20.65 22.81
C GLU A 221 -8.32 -20.41 22.48
N VAL A 222 -9.15 -20.25 23.50
CA VAL A 222 -10.59 -20.01 23.37
C VAL A 222 -10.94 -18.81 24.21
N GLU A 223 -11.20 -17.68 23.55
CA GLU A 223 -11.59 -16.42 24.18
C GLU A 223 -13.11 -16.27 24.28
N ASN A 224 -13.54 -15.52 25.31
CA ASN A 224 -14.93 -15.19 25.60
C ASN A 224 -15.82 -16.45 25.79
N PHE A 225 -15.24 -17.45 26.47
CA PHE A 225 -15.87 -18.71 26.83
C PHE A 225 -17.06 -18.48 27.77
N GLY A 226 -18.23 -19.06 27.45
CA GLY A 226 -19.46 -19.03 28.25
C GLY A 226 -19.90 -20.45 28.63
N ALA A 227 -21.19 -20.78 28.51
CA ALA A 227 -21.66 -22.17 28.53
C ALA A 227 -21.36 -22.85 27.17
N THR A 228 -20.09 -23.15 26.95
CA THR A 228 -19.53 -23.72 25.72
C THR A 228 -19.13 -25.17 26.03
N THR A 229 -19.65 -26.13 25.26
CA THR A 229 -19.26 -27.53 25.38
C THR A 229 -18.11 -27.80 24.43
N PHE A 230 -17.00 -28.34 24.94
CA PHE A 230 -15.89 -28.79 24.13
C PHE A 230 -16.13 -30.23 23.67
N PRO A 231 -15.99 -30.55 22.37
CA PRO A 231 -15.90 -31.93 21.96
C PRO A 231 -14.58 -32.52 22.46
N ASP A 232 -14.59 -33.83 22.77
CA ASP A 232 -13.40 -34.58 23.19
C ASP A 232 -12.35 -34.72 22.08
N VAL A 233 -12.54 -34.07 20.93
CA VAL A 233 -11.64 -34.06 19.79
C VAL A 233 -10.19 -33.71 20.18
N PHE A 234 -10.02 -32.82 21.16
CA PHE A 234 -8.70 -32.37 21.62
C PHE A 234 -8.00 -33.37 22.53
N THR A 235 -8.71 -34.37 23.08
CA THR A 235 -8.08 -35.46 23.85
C THR A 235 -7.18 -36.33 22.98
N THR A 236 -7.38 -36.31 21.66
CA THR A 236 -6.58 -37.04 20.67
C THR A 236 -5.42 -36.21 20.09
N ALA A 237 -5.08 -35.06 20.70
CA ALA A 237 -3.97 -34.20 20.25
C ALA A 237 -2.69 -34.46 21.08
N PRO A 238 -1.73 -35.28 20.60
CA PRO A 238 -0.59 -35.74 21.41
C PRO A 238 0.42 -34.65 21.76
N ASN A 239 0.54 -33.60 20.95
CA ASN A 239 1.53 -32.53 21.12
C ASN A 239 0.94 -31.26 21.77
N LEU A 240 -0.32 -31.32 22.22
CA LEU A 240 -1.01 -30.17 22.81
C LEU A 240 -0.38 -29.86 24.17
N ARG A 241 0.29 -28.70 24.25
CA ARG A 241 1.06 -28.28 25.43
C ARG A 241 0.49 -27.08 26.16
N ARG A 242 -0.38 -26.30 25.50
CA ARG A 242 -0.97 -25.09 26.07
C ARG A 242 -2.44 -24.98 25.70
N VAL A 243 -3.28 -24.88 26.72
CA VAL A 243 -4.71 -24.58 26.57
C VAL A 243 -5.02 -23.32 27.36
N VAL A 244 -5.59 -22.32 26.71
CA VAL A 244 -6.00 -21.06 27.32
C VAL A 244 -7.50 -20.89 27.14
N LEU A 245 -8.25 -20.82 28.25
CA LEU A 245 -9.69 -20.60 28.25
C LEU A 245 -9.96 -19.27 28.96
N THR A 246 -10.36 -18.26 28.20
CA THR A 246 -10.65 -16.92 28.75
C THR A 246 -12.16 -16.74 28.84
N PRO A 247 -12.75 -16.61 30.04
CA PRO A 247 -14.19 -16.47 30.20
C PRO A 247 -14.71 -15.12 29.69
N SER A 248 -16.00 -15.07 29.35
CA SER A 248 -16.68 -13.83 28.96
C SER A 248 -16.69 -12.81 30.09
N ARG A 249 -16.25 -11.57 29.83
CA ARG A 249 -16.32 -10.47 30.82
C ARG A 249 -17.75 -10.06 31.19
N ASN A 250 -18.77 -10.62 30.53
CA ASN A 250 -20.18 -10.28 30.75
C ASN A 250 -20.95 -11.24 31.69
N THR A 251 -20.29 -12.19 32.36
CA THR A 251 -20.99 -13.08 33.31
C THR A 251 -20.95 -12.54 34.73
N ASN A 252 -21.76 -11.51 35.01
CA ASN A 252 -22.44 -11.48 36.30
C ASN A 252 -23.45 -12.64 36.26
N HIS A 253 -23.24 -13.65 37.11
CA HIS A 253 -24.05 -14.87 37.28
C HIS A 253 -23.82 -16.01 36.26
N ALA A 254 -22.82 -16.85 36.52
CA ALA A 254 -22.99 -18.31 36.46
C ALA A 254 -21.81 -19.01 37.15
N THR A 255 -22.16 -19.99 37.96
CA THR A 255 -21.32 -20.81 38.84
C THR A 255 -20.15 -21.52 38.14
N PRO A 256 -19.06 -21.83 38.87
CA PRO A 256 -17.95 -22.59 38.32
C PRO A 256 -18.35 -24.06 38.14
N ASN A 257 -18.29 -24.57 36.90
CA ASN A 257 -18.25 -26.00 36.66
C ASN A 257 -16.79 -26.44 36.69
N TYR A 258 -16.45 -27.26 37.68
CA TYR A 258 -15.19 -28.00 37.73
C TYR A 258 -15.19 -29.09 36.65
N LEU A 259 -14.00 -29.32 36.09
CA LEU A 259 -13.68 -30.41 35.17
C LEU A 259 -13.96 -31.78 35.81
#